data_AF-X1TQC3-F1
#
_entry.id   AF-X1TQC3-F1
#
_cell.length_a   1.000
_cell.length_b   1.000
_cell.length_c   1.000
_cell.angle_alpha   90.00
_cell.angle_beta   90.00
_cell.angle_gamma   90.00
#
_symmetry.space_group_name_H-M   'P 1'
#
loop_
_entity.id
_entity.type
_entity.pdbx_description
1 polymer ?
#
loop_
_entity_poly.entity_id
_entity_poly.type
_entity_poly.pdbx_seq_one_letter_code
_entity_poly.pdbx_strand_id
1 'polypeptide(L)'
;MYNNLEGLTPEEERELRILENQITELFTLLEKKEIQVSQLKDENEELRARIQNLQQQLSQPKSQLSPPKPQLSQPKPQLSPPKPQLNPPQHTNQQTDTIRVPNQQISLATSPNTSYSTNKRKCPKCGAMGFAINEVDDKTRLISYVPRRIYAKKRVCTKCRYEF
;
A
#
# COMPACT_ATOMS: atom_id res chain seq x y z
N MET A 1 -44.51 -55.51 53.52
CA MET A 1 -43.38 -54.57 53.53
C MET A 1 -43.08 -54.23 52.07
N TYR A 2 -43.74 -53.21 51.54
CA TYR A 2 -43.49 -52.73 50.17
C TYR A 2 -42.58 -51.51 50.28
N ASN A 3 -41.33 -51.63 49.85
CA ASN A 3 -40.49 -50.48 49.58
C ASN A 3 -40.15 -50.50 48.10
N ASN A 4 -40.77 -49.54 47.41
CA ASN A 4 -40.56 -49.10 46.06
C ASN A 4 -39.07 -49.15 45.64
N LEU A 5 -38.73 -50.03 44.71
CA LEU A 5 -37.72 -49.71 43.71
C LEU A 5 -38.43 -48.84 42.66
N GLU A 6 -38.54 -47.54 42.94
CA GLU A 6 -39.03 -46.55 41.99
C GLU A 6 -38.04 -46.48 40.82
N GLY A 7 -38.47 -46.97 39.65
CA GLY A 7 -37.82 -46.66 38.39
C GLY A 7 -38.00 -45.19 38.04
N LEU A 8 -37.10 -44.66 37.21
CA LEU A 8 -37.20 -43.30 36.66
C LEU A 8 -38.58 -43.11 36.04
N THR A 9 -39.18 -41.95 36.30
CA THR A 9 -40.44 -41.58 35.67
C THR A 9 -40.21 -41.33 34.16
N PRO A 10 -41.22 -41.55 33.30
CA PRO A 10 -41.10 -41.29 31.86
C PRO A 10 -40.70 -39.85 31.50
N GLU A 11 -40.92 -38.90 32.42
CA GLU A 11 -40.54 -37.50 32.26
C GLU A 11 -39.04 -37.30 32.52
N GLU A 12 -38.51 -37.89 33.59
CA GLU A 12 -37.07 -37.90 33.89
C GLU A 12 -36.27 -38.61 32.77
N GLU A 13 -36.79 -39.70 32.21
CA GLU A 13 -36.16 -40.37 31.06
C GLU A 13 -36.11 -39.48 29.80
N ARG A 14 -37.12 -38.64 29.59
CA ARG A 14 -37.14 -37.69 28.48
C ARG A 14 -36.12 -36.59 28.69
N GLU A 15 -36.04 -36.04 29.90
CA GLU A 15 -35.06 -35.01 30.25
C GLU A 15 -33.63 -35.52 30.11
N LEU A 16 -33.35 -36.75 30.55
CA LEU A 16 -32.05 -37.39 30.37
C LEU A 16 -31.66 -37.47 28.88
N ARG A 17 -32.58 -37.91 28.01
CA ARG A 17 -32.31 -37.95 26.56
C ARG A 17 -32.04 -36.58 25.97
N ILE A 18 -32.76 -35.55 26.41
CA ILE A 18 -32.52 -34.17 25.95
C ILE A 18 -31.13 -33.71 26.40
N LEU A 19 -30.77 -33.97 27.65
CA LEU A 19 -29.48 -33.58 28.19
C LEU A 19 -28.33 -34.32 27.50
N GLU A 20 -28.48 -35.62 27.24
CA GLU A 20 -27.51 -36.42 26.47
C GLU A 20 -27.29 -35.87 25.07
N ASN A 21 -28.36 -35.46 24.38
CA ASN A 21 -28.25 -34.83 23.07
C ASN A 21 -27.52 -33.48 23.15
N GLN A 22 -27.86 -32.64 24.13
CA GLN A 22 -27.17 -31.35 24.34
C GLN A 22 -25.69 -31.53 24.66
N ILE A 23 -25.35 -32.50 25.49
CA ILE A 23 -23.96 -32.84 25.81
C ILE A 23 -23.22 -33.25 24.54
N THR A 24 -23.82 -34.10 23.72
CA THR A 24 -23.24 -34.54 22.44
C THR A 24 -23.01 -33.36 21.50
N GLU A 25 -24.00 -32.48 21.33
CA GLU A 25 -23.88 -31.28 20.51
C GLU A 25 -22.75 -30.35 21.00
N LEU A 26 -22.66 -30.13 22.31
CA LEU A 26 -21.61 -29.31 22.90
C LEU A 26 -20.22 -29.91 22.68
N PHE A 27 -20.06 -31.22 22.80
CA PHE A 27 -18.79 -31.89 22.51
C PHE A 27 -18.39 -31.73 21.04
N THR A 28 -19.31 -31.94 20.10
CA THR A 28 -19.00 -31.74 18.66
C THR A 28 -18.65 -30.29 18.34
N LEU A 29 -19.31 -29.33 18.98
CA LEU A 29 -19.00 -27.91 18.81
C LEU A 29 -17.62 -27.58 19.37
N LEU A 30 -17.27 -28.13 20.53
CA LEU A 30 -15.98 -27.94 21.17
C LEU A 30 -14.84 -28.49 20.30
N GLU A 31 -14.96 -29.73 19.81
CA GLU A 31 -14.00 -30.34 18.87
C GLU A 31 -13.80 -29.48 17.62
N LYS A 32 -14.90 -29.01 17.01
CA LYS A 32 -14.84 -28.10 15.85
C LYS A 32 -14.10 -26.80 16.17
N LYS A 33 -14.29 -26.25 17.36
CA LYS A 33 -13.61 -25.02 17.80
C LYS A 33 -12.13 -25.26 18.08
N GLU A 34 -11.76 -26.39 18.66
CA GLU A 34 -10.36 -26.78 18.85
C GLU A 34 -9.62 -26.90 17.51
N ILE A 35 -10.23 -27.56 16.52
CA ILE A 35 -9.68 -27.66 15.16
C ILE A 35 -9.51 -26.26 14.54
N GLN A 36 -10.52 -25.40 14.68
CA GLN A 36 -10.45 -24.01 14.16
C GLN A 36 -9.32 -23.22 14.81
N VAL A 37 -9.11 -23.36 16.12
CA VAL A 37 -8.03 -22.69 16.85
C VAL A 37 -6.66 -23.21 16.38
N SER A 38 -6.52 -24.52 16.18
CA SER A 38 -5.27 -25.09 15.65
C SER A 38 -4.93 -24.53 14.27
N GLN A 39 -5.90 -24.51 13.36
CA GLN A 39 -5.70 -23.97 12.00
C GLN A 39 -5.28 -22.49 12.01
N LEU A 40 -5.95 -21.66 12.83
CA LEU A 40 -5.61 -20.25 12.96
C LEU A 40 -4.23 -20.02 13.61
N LYS A 41 -3.79 -20.95 14.46
CA LYS A 41 -2.45 -20.90 15.05
C LYS A 41 -1.39 -21.17 13.99
N ASP A 42 -1.58 -22.23 13.20
CA ASP A 42 -0.68 -22.59 12.10
C ASP A 42 -0.57 -21.47 11.05
N GLU A 43 -1.71 -20.88 10.66
CA GLU A 43 -1.74 -19.74 9.73
C GLU A 43 -1.00 -18.52 10.29
N ASN A 44 -1.16 -18.23 11.59
CA ASN A 44 -0.43 -17.14 12.24
C ASN A 44 1.08 -17.39 12.26
N GLU A 45 1.51 -18.62 12.51
CA GLU A 45 2.92 -18.98 12.48
C GLU A 45 3.51 -18.83 11.08
N GLU A 46 2.80 -19.27 10.04
CA GLU A 46 3.20 -19.09 8.63
C GLU A 46 3.32 -17.60 8.26
N LEU A 47 2.30 -16.80 8.59
CA LEU A 47 2.30 -15.36 8.31
C LEU A 47 3.45 -14.66 9.03
N ARG A 48 3.75 -15.04 10.28
CA ARG A 48 4.91 -14.51 11.02
C ARG A 48 6.23 -14.86 10.33
N ALA A 49 6.40 -16.11 9.90
CA ALA A 49 7.59 -16.53 9.16
C ALA A 49 7.75 -15.74 7.85
N ARG A 50 6.65 -15.52 7.12
CA ARG A 50 6.65 -14.72 5.89
C ARG A 50 7.01 -13.26 6.14
N ILE A 51 6.49 -12.65 7.20
CA ILE A 51 6.86 -11.29 7.61
C ILE A 51 8.36 -11.21 7.92
N GLN A 52 8.89 -12.16 8.70
CA GLN A 52 10.33 -12.20 9.01
C GLN A 52 11.19 -12.33 7.74
N ASN A 53 10.78 -13.19 6.80
CA ASN A 53 11.49 -13.34 5.53
C ASN A 53 11.50 -12.04 4.71
N LEU A 54 10.35 -11.36 4.59
CA LEU A 54 10.25 -10.08 3.89
C LEU A 54 11.08 -8.98 4.57
N GLN A 55 11.09 -8.95 5.91
CA GLN A 55 11.94 -8.02 6.67
C GLN A 55 13.43 -8.27 6.39
N GLN A 56 13.85 -9.54 6.33
CA GLN A 56 15.22 -9.89 5.97
C GLN A 56 15.56 -9.41 4.54
N GLN A 57 14.68 -9.65 3.56
CA GLN A 57 14.88 -9.17 2.19
C GLN A 57 15.00 -7.64 2.10
N LEU A 58 14.22 -6.90 2.89
CA LEU A 58 14.30 -5.44 2.95
C LEU A 58 15.56 -4.93 3.66
N SER A 59 16.08 -5.68 4.63
CA SER A 59 17.28 -5.33 5.38
C SER A 59 18.60 -5.64 4.66
N GLN A 60 18.58 -6.46 3.61
CA GLN A 60 19.76 -6.65 2.78
C GLN A 60 20.07 -5.35 2.01
N PRO A 61 21.29 -4.79 2.12
CA PRO A 61 21.67 -3.63 1.33
C PRO A 61 21.53 -3.95 -0.16
N LYS A 62 21.18 -2.94 -0.98
CA LYS A 62 21.26 -2.97 -2.45
C LYS A 62 22.72 -3.15 -2.92
N SER A 63 23.36 -4.26 -2.59
CA SER A 63 24.75 -4.58 -2.97
C SER A 63 24.90 -4.92 -4.47
N GLN A 64 23.95 -4.52 -5.31
CA GLN A 64 23.99 -4.72 -6.76
C GLN A 64 23.87 -3.42 -7.57
N LEU A 65 24.09 -2.25 -6.96
CA LEU A 65 24.29 -1.01 -7.72
C LEU A 65 25.71 -0.49 -7.50
N SER A 66 26.69 -1.24 -7.99
CA SER A 66 27.99 -0.65 -8.32
C SER A 66 27.73 0.48 -9.33
N PRO A 67 28.23 1.72 -9.13
CA PRO A 67 28.10 2.74 -10.15
C PRO A 67 28.81 2.26 -11.43
N PRO A 68 28.27 2.48 -12.63
CA PRO A 68 29.01 2.21 -13.86
C PRO A 68 30.29 3.05 -13.81
N LYS A 69 31.46 2.39 -13.83
CA LYS A 69 32.74 3.07 -14.02
C LYS A 69 32.63 3.94 -15.29
N PRO A 70 32.87 5.25 -15.25
CA PRO A 70 32.97 6.03 -16.47
C PRO A 70 34.25 5.60 -17.20
N GLN A 71 34.11 4.78 -18.24
CA GLN A 71 35.15 4.65 -19.26
C GLN A 71 35.08 5.89 -20.17
N LEU A 72 35.57 7.03 -19.65
CA LEU A 72 36.00 8.14 -20.49
C LEU A 72 37.41 7.79 -20.96
N SER A 73 37.50 7.17 -22.13
CA SER A 73 38.76 7.07 -22.87
C SER A 73 39.26 8.49 -23.12
N GLN A 74 40.34 8.88 -22.46
CA GLN A 74 41.01 10.15 -22.73
C GLN A 74 41.44 10.21 -24.21
N PRO A 75 41.21 11.32 -24.92
CA PRO A 75 41.93 11.57 -26.17
C PRO A 75 43.40 11.78 -25.82
N LYS A 76 44.29 10.92 -26.34
CA LYS A 76 45.75 11.14 -26.24
C LYS A 76 46.10 12.50 -26.86
N PRO A 77 46.83 13.40 -26.17
CA PRO A 77 47.44 14.55 -26.82
C PRO A 77 48.67 14.06 -27.59
N GLN A 78 48.65 14.13 -28.92
CA GLN A 78 49.88 14.12 -29.71
C GLN A 78 50.42 15.57 -29.84
N LEU A 79 51.51 15.85 -29.12
CA LEU A 79 52.76 16.55 -29.51
C LEU A 79 52.71 17.22 -30.92
N SER A 80 53.03 18.50 -31.18
CA SER A 80 54.15 19.38 -30.74
C SER A 80 53.96 20.84 -31.29
N PRO A 81 54.71 21.88 -30.82
CA PRO A 81 54.84 23.23 -31.45
C PRO A 81 55.96 23.22 -32.55
N PRO A 82 56.33 24.29 -33.33
CA PRO A 82 56.11 25.75 -33.25
C PRO A 82 55.78 26.46 -34.62
N LYS A 83 55.39 27.75 -34.68
CA LYS A 83 56.26 28.94 -34.95
C LYS A 83 55.42 30.24 -35.01
N PRO A 84 55.97 31.40 -34.63
CA PRO A 84 55.30 32.69 -34.72
C PRO A 84 55.62 33.41 -36.05
N GLN A 85 54.62 34.01 -36.69
CA GLN A 85 54.84 35.10 -37.64
C GLN A 85 53.90 36.26 -37.34
N LEU A 86 54.52 37.39 -37.00
CA LEU A 86 53.97 38.72 -36.86
C LEU A 86 53.71 39.32 -38.26
N ASN A 87 52.57 39.99 -38.46
CA ASN A 87 52.46 41.32 -39.07
C ASN A 87 51.00 41.87 -39.00
N PRO A 88 50.77 43.19 -38.81
CA PRO A 88 49.44 43.80 -38.59
C PRO A 88 48.93 44.60 -39.83
N PRO A 89 47.89 45.47 -39.71
CA PRO A 89 46.46 45.22 -39.99
C PRO A 89 45.94 45.94 -41.25
N GLN A 90 44.84 45.48 -41.87
CA GLN A 90 44.04 46.31 -42.79
C GLN A 90 42.52 46.08 -42.65
N HIS A 91 41.82 47.21 -42.64
CA HIS A 91 40.39 47.45 -42.44
C HIS A 91 39.48 46.75 -43.46
N THR A 92 38.26 46.38 -43.07
CA THR A 92 37.00 47.02 -43.57
C THR A 92 35.72 46.43 -42.94
N ASN A 93 35.06 47.26 -42.11
CA ASN A 93 33.66 47.70 -42.16
C ASN A 93 32.42 46.75 -42.13
N GLN A 94 31.50 47.16 -41.22
CA GLN A 94 30.03 46.96 -41.17
C GLN A 94 29.52 45.61 -40.61
N GLN A 95 28.50 45.48 -39.75
CA GLN A 95 27.55 46.41 -39.12
C GLN A 95 26.76 45.66 -38.00
N THR A 96 26.49 46.37 -36.90
CA THR A 96 25.29 46.35 -35.99
C THR A 96 24.76 45.08 -35.31
N ASP A 97 24.84 45.12 -33.97
CA ASP A 97 23.78 44.96 -32.96
C ASP A 97 22.52 44.16 -33.30
N THR A 98 22.27 43.05 -32.60
CA THR A 98 21.15 42.96 -31.64
C THR A 98 21.30 41.78 -30.67
N ILE A 99 21.24 42.08 -29.38
CA ILE A 99 21.18 41.12 -28.27
C ILE A 99 19.77 40.53 -28.20
N ARG A 100 19.64 39.21 -28.34
CA ARG A 100 18.37 38.49 -28.17
C ARG A 100 18.30 37.89 -26.76
N VAL A 101 17.48 38.50 -25.91
CA VAL A 101 17.09 37.97 -24.59
C VAL A 101 16.04 36.86 -24.79
N PRO A 102 16.16 35.68 -24.14
CA PRO A 102 15.09 34.69 -24.14
C PRO A 102 13.92 35.10 -23.23
N ASN A 103 12.73 35.11 -23.83
CA ASN A 103 11.42 35.33 -23.26
C ASN A 103 11.11 34.36 -22.10
N GLN A 104 11.11 34.84 -20.86
CA GLN A 104 10.56 34.10 -19.72
C GLN A 104 9.04 34.29 -19.67
N GLN A 105 8.30 33.23 -19.98
CA GLN A 105 6.86 33.19 -19.70
C GLN A 105 6.64 32.90 -18.21
N ILE A 106 6.05 33.88 -17.55
CA ILE A 106 5.70 33.91 -16.12
C ILE A 106 4.47 33.02 -15.91
N SER A 107 4.62 31.95 -15.13
CA SER A 107 3.50 31.13 -14.65
C SER A 107 2.77 31.88 -13.53
N LEU A 108 1.48 32.17 -13.71
CA LEU A 108 0.62 32.63 -12.61
C LEU A 108 0.41 31.47 -11.62
N ALA A 109 1.07 31.58 -10.47
CA ALA A 109 0.84 30.74 -9.32
C ALA A 109 -0.48 31.13 -8.63
N THR A 110 -1.42 30.20 -8.54
CA THR A 110 -2.45 30.21 -7.48
C THR A 110 -2.20 28.99 -6.61
N SER A 111 -1.87 29.23 -5.35
CA SER A 111 -1.67 28.24 -4.28
C SER A 111 -2.46 28.75 -3.07
N PRO A 112 -3.00 27.88 -2.17
CA PRO A 112 -2.19 26.85 -1.53
C PRO A 112 -2.85 25.46 -1.34
N ASN A 113 -1.98 24.45 -1.40
CA ASN A 113 -1.94 23.23 -0.60
C ASN A 113 -3.22 22.40 -0.40
N THR A 114 -3.25 21.23 -1.03
CA THR A 114 -3.08 19.97 -0.28
C THR A 114 -2.43 18.93 -1.18
N SER A 115 -1.12 18.72 -1.00
CA SER A 115 -0.35 17.67 -1.64
C SER A 115 -0.71 16.29 -1.07
N TYR A 116 -1.79 15.69 -1.56
CA TYR A 116 -1.95 14.24 -1.48
C TYR A 116 -1.69 13.67 -2.87
N SER A 117 -0.60 12.91 -2.94
CA SER A 117 -0.24 12.00 -4.03
C SER A 117 -1.48 11.48 -4.78
N THR A 118 -1.78 12.08 -5.92
CA THR A 118 -2.82 11.59 -6.82
C THR A 118 -2.25 10.40 -7.59
N ASN A 119 -2.03 9.29 -6.89
CA ASN A 119 -2.20 7.99 -7.51
C ASN A 119 -3.56 8.04 -8.20
N LYS A 120 -3.60 7.94 -9.54
CA LYS A 120 -4.82 8.10 -10.34
C LYS A 120 -5.85 7.06 -9.92
N ARG A 121 -6.69 7.40 -8.92
CA ARG A 121 -7.73 6.52 -8.37
C ARG A 121 -8.76 6.29 -9.47
N LYS A 122 -8.94 5.04 -9.90
CA LYS A 122 -9.92 4.65 -10.93
C LYS A 122 -11.06 3.88 -10.26
N CYS A 123 -12.31 4.23 -10.57
CA CYS A 123 -13.46 3.46 -10.16
C CYS A 123 -13.42 2.08 -10.84
N PRO A 124 -13.49 0.98 -10.08
CA PRO A 124 -13.48 -0.36 -10.67
C PRO A 124 -14.77 -0.66 -11.46
N LYS A 125 -15.89 0.02 -11.16
CA LYS A 125 -17.18 -0.21 -11.83
C LYS A 125 -17.33 0.53 -13.15
N CYS A 126 -16.98 1.82 -13.22
CA CYS A 126 -17.22 2.65 -14.42
C CYS A 126 -15.95 3.30 -15.01
N GLY A 127 -14.79 3.05 -14.41
CA GLY A 127 -13.52 3.59 -14.90
C GLY A 127 -13.31 5.10 -14.71
N ALA A 128 -14.25 5.81 -14.06
CA ALA A 128 -14.07 7.22 -13.74
C ALA A 128 -12.84 7.43 -12.86
N MET A 129 -12.14 8.56 -13.05
CA MET A 129 -10.84 8.80 -12.41
C MET A 129 -10.73 10.21 -11.80
N GLY A 130 -9.76 10.38 -10.91
CA GLY A 130 -9.44 11.69 -10.31
C GLY A 130 -10.58 12.21 -9.44
N PHE A 131 -11.06 13.43 -9.75
CA PHE A 131 -12.13 14.13 -9.02
C PHE A 131 -13.47 13.39 -8.96
N ALA A 132 -13.65 12.33 -9.76
CA ALA A 132 -14.85 11.50 -9.70
C ALA A 132 -14.85 10.50 -8.53
N ILE A 133 -13.78 10.43 -7.73
CA ILE A 133 -13.63 9.52 -6.60
C ILE A 133 -13.51 10.34 -5.32
N ASN A 134 -14.54 10.27 -4.47
CA ASN A 134 -14.55 10.90 -3.16
C ASN A 134 -14.20 9.90 -2.07
N GLU A 135 -13.62 10.37 -0.98
CA GLU A 135 -13.34 9.56 0.21
C GLU A 135 -14.34 9.93 1.32
N VAL A 136 -15.01 8.92 1.87
CA VAL A 136 -16.11 9.08 2.84
C VAL A 136 -15.89 8.11 4.00
N ASP A 137 -16.36 8.46 5.20
CA ASP A 137 -16.33 7.57 6.35
C ASP A 137 -17.23 6.35 6.17
N ASP A 138 -16.66 5.16 6.40
CA ASP A 138 -17.38 3.91 6.51
C ASP A 138 -17.84 3.69 7.94
N LYS A 139 -19.09 4.09 8.22
CA LYS A 139 -19.71 3.97 9.54
C LYS A 139 -19.87 2.51 10.02
N THR A 140 -19.71 1.53 9.14
CA THR A 140 -19.76 0.10 9.49
C THR A 140 -18.45 -0.41 10.07
N ARG A 141 -17.33 0.25 9.76
CA ARG A 141 -15.99 -0.18 10.17
C ARG A 141 -15.35 0.87 11.05
N LEU A 142 -15.43 0.66 12.34
CA LEU A 142 -14.79 1.53 13.31
C LEU A 142 -13.34 1.11 13.58
N ILE A 143 -12.44 2.09 13.59
CA ILE A 143 -11.03 1.92 13.94
C ILE A 143 -10.81 2.09 15.44
N SER A 144 -11.37 3.14 16.06
CA SER A 144 -11.23 3.38 17.49
C SER A 144 -12.39 4.18 18.09
N TYR A 145 -12.61 4.05 19.40
CA TYR A 145 -13.69 4.69 20.15
C TYR A 145 -13.25 5.89 21.03
N VAL A 146 -11.95 6.04 21.33
CA VAL A 146 -11.44 7.01 22.32
C VAL A 146 -10.29 7.82 21.70
N PRO A 147 -10.25 9.17 21.87
CA PRO A 147 -11.23 10.04 22.55
C PRO A 147 -12.49 10.36 21.72
N ARG A 148 -12.49 10.02 20.42
CA ARG A 148 -13.67 10.15 19.53
C ARG A 148 -13.78 8.89 18.67
N ARG A 149 -14.98 8.63 18.14
CA ARG A 149 -15.20 7.55 17.17
C ARG A 149 -14.49 7.88 15.86
N ILE A 150 -13.51 7.06 15.50
CA ILE A 150 -12.78 7.15 14.23
C ILE A 150 -13.22 5.99 13.34
N TYR A 151 -13.80 6.31 12.19
CA TYR A 151 -14.24 5.33 11.20
C TYR A 151 -13.18 5.12 10.13
N ALA A 152 -13.19 3.95 9.51
CA ALA A 152 -12.40 3.69 8.32
C ALA A 152 -12.87 4.57 7.15
N LYS A 153 -11.96 4.82 6.20
CA LYS A 153 -12.29 5.57 4.98
C LYS A 153 -12.59 4.59 3.84
N LYS A 154 -13.66 4.85 3.10
CA LYS A 154 -14.00 4.17 1.84
C LYS A 154 -14.07 5.17 0.69
N ARG A 155 -13.94 4.70 -0.54
CA ARG A 155 -14.02 5.52 -1.74
C ARG A 155 -15.37 5.34 -2.40
N VAL A 156 -15.98 6.44 -2.82
CA VAL A 156 -17.27 6.45 -3.51
C VAL A 156 -17.11 7.15 -4.85
N CYS A 157 -17.49 6.47 -5.92
CA CYS A 157 -17.53 7.09 -7.24
C CYS A 157 -18.75 7.98 -7.36
N THR A 158 -18.56 9.26 -7.67
CA THR A 158 -19.67 10.22 -7.85
C THR A 158 -20.48 9.94 -9.13
N LYS A 159 -19.89 9.28 -10.13
CA LYS A 159 -20.57 8.93 -11.38
C LYS A 159 -21.52 7.74 -11.24
N CYS A 160 -21.05 6.63 -10.66
CA CYS A 160 -21.82 5.38 -10.61
C CYS A 160 -22.23 4.94 -9.20
N ARG A 161 -21.94 5.77 -8.19
CA ARG A 161 -22.23 5.55 -6.75
C ARG A 161 -21.62 4.27 -6.18
N TYR A 162 -20.66 3.65 -6.87
CA TYR A 162 -19.98 2.45 -6.40
C TYR A 162 -19.02 2.78 -5.27
N GLU A 163 -19.08 1.98 -4.21
CA GLU A 163 -18.27 2.10 -2.99
C GLU A 163 -17.20 1.01 -2.98
N PHE A 164 -15.95 1.36 -2.65
CA PHE A 164 -14.80 0.44 -2.65
C PHE A 164 -13.62 0.95 -1.82
#